data_AF-L8XU28-F1
#
_entry.id   AF-L8XU28-F1
#
_cell.length_a   1.000
_cell.length_b   1.000
_cell.length_c   1.000
_cell.angle_alpha   90.00
_cell.angle_beta   90.00
_cell.angle_gamma   90.00
#
_symmetry.space_group_name_H-M   'P 1'
#
loop_
_entity.id
_entity.type
_entity.pdbx_description
1 polymer ?
#
loop_
_entity_poly.entity_id
_entity_poly.type
_entity_poly.pdbx_seq_one_letter_code
_entity_poly.pdbx_strand_id
1 'polypeptide(L)'
;MQANQAFIDISGYTRDELIGQPQNILRHPDMPKAAFKDMWSTIQSGKSWNGYVKNLCKDGEYYWVYATVVPSFDKDGNITAFTSIRRMPSEEKLKDAIALYATLD
;
A
#
# COMPACT_ATOMS: atom_id res chain seq x y z
N MET A 1 3.84 12.04 3.54
CA MET A 1 4.31 11.04 2.57
C MET A 1 4.95 11.76 1.38
N GLN A 2 5.96 11.17 0.72
CA GLN A 2 6.39 11.60 -0.62
C GLN A 2 5.70 10.73 -1.66
N ALA A 3 5.21 11.34 -2.74
CA ALA A 3 4.51 10.65 -3.82
C ALA A 3 5.07 11.08 -5.18
N ASN A 4 5.31 10.12 -6.07
CA ASN A 4 5.69 10.41 -7.45
C ASN A 4 4.48 10.86 -8.26
N GLN A 5 4.72 11.41 -9.46
CA GLN A 5 3.66 11.97 -10.30
C GLN A 5 2.62 10.92 -10.70
N ALA A 6 3.06 9.71 -11.08
CA ALA A 6 2.15 8.62 -11.44
C ALA A 6 1.16 8.27 -10.32
N PHE A 7 1.58 8.33 -9.05
CA PHE A 7 0.71 8.11 -7.90
C PHE A 7 -0.27 9.26 -7.68
N ILE A 8 0.18 10.51 -7.86
CA ILE A 8 -0.67 11.70 -7.80
C ILE A 8 -1.78 11.57 -8.86
N ASP A 9 -1.38 11.29 -10.10
CA ASP A 9 -2.30 11.21 -11.25
C ASP A 9 -3.36 10.12 -11.07
N ILE A 10 -2.96 8.91 -10.67
CA ILE A 10 -3.91 7.79 -10.52
C ILE A 10 -4.82 7.93 -9.30
N SER A 11 -4.37 8.61 -8.23
CA SER A 11 -5.13 8.72 -6.99
C SER A 11 -6.17 9.83 -6.99
N GLY A 12 -6.05 10.79 -7.91
CA GLY A 12 -6.89 12.00 -7.95
C GLY A 12 -6.61 13.00 -6.83
N TYR A 13 -5.64 12.73 -5.95
CA TYR A 13 -5.16 13.67 -4.93
C TYR A 13 -4.04 14.54 -5.49
N THR A 14 -4.04 15.80 -5.11
CA THR A 14 -2.90 16.69 -5.37
C THR A 14 -1.72 16.33 -4.47
N ARG A 15 -0.51 16.76 -4.85
CA ARG A 15 0.69 16.59 -4.02
C ARG A 15 0.49 17.17 -2.61
N ASP A 16 -0.09 18.36 -2.51
CA ASP A 16 -0.27 19.05 -1.24
C ASP A 16 -1.26 18.33 -0.31
N GLU A 17 -2.25 17.66 -0.89
CA GLU A 17 -3.17 16.79 -0.14
C GLU A 17 -2.53 15.49 0.34
N LEU A 18 -1.45 15.03 -0.30
CA LEU A 18 -0.75 13.79 0.07
C LEU A 18 0.43 14.03 1.02
N ILE A 19 1.04 15.21 0.96
CA ILE A 19 2.12 15.59 1.88
C ILE A 19 1.55 15.71 3.29
N GLY A 20 2.28 15.20 4.28
CA GLY A 20 1.84 15.19 5.68
C GLY A 20 0.73 14.19 6.03
N GLN A 21 -0.07 13.72 5.07
CA GLN A 21 -1.13 12.75 5.34
C GLN A 21 -0.58 11.33 5.58
N PRO A 22 -1.26 10.54 6.45
CA PRO A 22 -1.01 9.13 6.58
C PRO A 22 -1.38 8.37 5.30
N GLN A 23 -0.64 7.32 4.97
CA GLN A 23 -0.85 6.50 3.76
C GLN A 23 -2.23 5.82 3.70
N ASN A 24 -2.95 5.74 4.82
CA ASN A 24 -4.27 5.14 4.90
C ASN A 24 -5.39 5.98 4.26
N ILE A 25 -5.13 7.24 3.86
CA ILE A 25 -6.10 8.06 3.12
C ILE A 25 -6.57 7.40 1.81
N LEU A 26 -5.72 6.54 1.24
CA LEU A 26 -6.02 5.78 0.02
C LEU A 26 -6.55 4.38 0.30
N ARG A 27 -6.78 4.00 1.56
CA ARG A 27 -7.21 2.65 1.87
C ARG A 27 -8.66 2.47 1.44
N HIS A 28 -8.90 1.48 0.59
CA HIS A 28 -10.27 1.04 0.29
C HIS A 28 -10.88 0.33 1.51
N PRO A 29 -12.16 0.60 1.87
CA PRO A 29 -12.83 -0.04 3.01
C PRO A 29 -12.86 -1.58 2.92
N ASP A 30 -13.04 -2.14 1.72
CA ASP A 30 -13.01 -3.59 1.46
C ASP A 30 -11.69 -4.29 1.78
N MET A 31 -10.60 -3.56 2.02
CA MET A 31 -9.34 -4.21 2.37
C MET A 31 -9.41 -4.79 3.79
N PRO A 32 -9.16 -6.10 3.97
CA PRO A 32 -9.27 -6.77 5.27
C PRO A 32 -8.27 -6.17 6.26
N LYS A 33 -8.69 -6.05 7.53
CA LYS A 33 -7.81 -5.51 8.57
C LYS A 33 -6.60 -6.41 8.78
N ALA A 34 -6.78 -7.72 8.59
CA ALA A 34 -5.71 -8.71 8.66
C ALA A 34 -4.52 -8.39 7.71
N ALA A 35 -4.79 -8.00 6.46
CA ALA A 35 -3.73 -7.72 5.48
C ALA A 35 -2.83 -6.55 5.91
N PHE A 36 -3.42 -5.48 6.46
CA PHE A 36 -2.64 -4.34 6.96
C PHE A 36 -1.93 -4.66 8.27
N LYS A 37 -2.54 -5.46 9.15
CA LYS A 37 -1.89 -5.93 10.38
C LYS A 37 -0.63 -6.73 10.04
N ASP A 38 -0.73 -7.64 9.07
CA ASP A 38 0.39 -8.43 8.55
C ASP A 38 1.50 -7.53 7.95
N MET A 39 1.11 -6.57 7.11
CA MET A 39 2.04 -5.59 6.54
C MET A 39 2.82 -4.84 7.63
N TRP A 40 2.13 -4.23 8.60
CA TRP A 40 2.77 -3.47 9.66
C TRP A 40 3.68 -4.33 10.54
N SER A 41 3.19 -5.51 10.95
CA SER A 41 3.98 -6.48 11.73
C SER A 41 5.27 -6.87 10.99
N THR A 42 5.17 -7.13 9.68
CA THR A 42 6.30 -7.54 8.85
C THR A 42 7.34 -6.42 8.73
N ILE A 43 6.93 -5.21 8.33
CA ILE A 43 7.88 -4.13 8.07
C ILE A 43 8.49 -3.57 9.36
N GLN A 44 7.74 -3.56 10.46
CA GLN A 44 8.26 -3.18 11.78
C GLN A 44 9.25 -4.20 12.34
N SER A 45 9.19 -5.47 11.89
CA SER A 45 10.20 -6.48 12.21
C SER A 45 11.49 -6.37 11.36
N GLY A 46 11.60 -5.34 10.52
CA GLY A 46 12.73 -5.15 9.61
C GLY A 46 12.68 -6.04 8.36
N LYS A 47 11.55 -6.69 8.08
CA LYS A 47 11.38 -7.55 6.90
C LYS A 47 10.61 -6.83 5.79
N SER A 48 10.88 -7.20 4.54
CA SER A 48 10.11 -6.72 3.41
C SER A 48 8.74 -7.40 3.37
N TRP A 49 7.69 -6.63 3.08
CA TRP A 49 6.34 -7.14 2.89
C TRP A 49 5.94 -7.07 1.42
N ASN A 50 5.14 -8.03 0.96
CA ASN A 50 4.51 -7.98 -0.36
C ASN A 50 3.05 -8.39 -0.29
N GLY A 51 2.19 -7.69 -1.03
CA GLY A 51 0.78 -8.05 -1.10
C GLY A 51 -0.02 -7.19 -2.06
N TYR A 52 -1.26 -7.59 -2.29
CA TYR A 52 -2.19 -6.85 -3.13
C TYR A 52 -2.92 -5.80 -2.29
N VAL A 53 -3.08 -4.60 -2.82
CA VAL A 53 -3.74 -3.51 -2.12
C VAL A 53 -4.74 -2.84 -3.05
N LYS A 54 -6.00 -2.83 -2.64
CA LYS A 54 -7.06 -2.00 -3.25
C LYS A 54 -6.95 -0.59 -2.67
N ASN A 55 -6.68 0.39 -3.53
CA ASN A 55 -6.64 1.79 -3.17
C ASN A 55 -7.91 2.49 -3.63
N LEU A 56 -8.39 3.45 -2.85
CA LEU A 56 -9.52 4.32 -3.14
C LEU A 56 -9.01 5.69 -3.62
N CYS A 57 -9.47 6.10 -4.78
CA CYS A 57 -9.22 7.43 -5.35
C CYS A 57 -10.10 8.47 -4.66
N LYS A 58 -9.72 9.75 -4.82
CA LYS A 58 -10.46 10.87 -4.21
C LYS A 58 -11.91 10.98 -4.67
N ASP A 59 -12.19 10.61 -5.92
CA ASP A 59 -13.51 10.62 -6.55
C ASP A 59 -14.37 9.39 -6.22
N GLY A 60 -13.82 8.42 -5.49
CA GLY A 60 -14.49 7.17 -5.13
C GLY A 60 -14.23 6.01 -6.09
N GLU A 61 -13.48 6.21 -7.18
CA GLU A 61 -12.96 5.10 -7.98
C GLU A 61 -11.92 4.29 -7.19
N TYR A 62 -11.51 3.13 -7.70
CA TYR A 62 -10.48 2.33 -7.07
C TYR A 62 -9.56 1.65 -8.06
N TYR A 63 -8.36 1.33 -7.60
CA TYR A 63 -7.38 0.56 -8.36
C TYR A 63 -6.62 -0.41 -7.48
N TRP A 64 -6.17 -1.51 -8.09
CA TRP A 64 -5.37 -2.51 -7.42
C TRP A 64 -3.89 -2.36 -7.77
N VAL A 65 -3.03 -2.58 -6.78
CA VAL A 65 -1.58 -2.68 -6.97
C VAL A 65 -1.06 -3.94 -6.29
N TYR A 66 0.00 -4.50 -6.87
CA TYR A 66 0.93 -5.33 -6.11
C TYR A 66 1.97 -4.42 -5.47
N ALA A 67 1.98 -4.37 -4.15
CA ALA A 67 2.85 -3.51 -3.36
C ALA A 67 3.98 -4.32 -2.72
N THR A 68 5.20 -3.81 -2.85
CA THR A 68 6.38 -4.26 -2.10
C THR A 68 6.77 -3.14 -1.15
N VAL A 69 6.76 -3.40 0.15
CA VAL A 69 7.16 -2.43 1.18
C VAL A 69 8.47 -2.88 1.81
N VAL A 70 9.49 -2.03 1.71
CA VAL A 70 10.85 -2.29 2.19
C VAL A 70 11.24 -1.30 3.28
N PRO A 71 11.72 -1.76 4.45
CA PRO A 71 12.33 -0.88 5.44
C PRO A 71 13.71 -0.41 4.98
N SER A 72 14.06 0.81 5.35
CA SER A 72 15.40 1.38 5.22
C SER A 72 16.01 1.54 6.61
N PHE A 73 17.31 1.30 6.73
CA PHE A 73 18.02 1.27 8.01
C PHE A 73 19.12 2.33 8.06
N ASP A 74 19.38 2.88 9.24
CA ASP A 74 20.60 3.65 9.50
C ASP A 74 21.81 2.72 9.72
N LYS A 75 22.97 3.33 9.97
CA LYS A 75 24.23 2.61 10.26
C LYS A 75 24.19 1.76 11.54
N ASP A 76 23.26 2.07 12.45
CA ASP A 76 23.12 1.41 13.76
C ASP A 76 22.03 0.32 13.71
N GLY A 77 21.42 0.10 12.55
CA GLY A 77 20.39 -0.92 12.30
C GLY A 77 18.97 -0.48 12.65
N ASN A 78 18.72 0.79 12.96
CA ASN A 78 17.38 1.29 13.24
C ASN A 78 16.63 1.60 11.95
N ILE A 79 15.33 1.30 11.93
CA ILE A 79 14.45 1.64 10.79
C ILE A 79 14.26 3.15 10.73
N THR A 80 14.59 3.76 9.58
CA THR A 80 14.49 5.20 9.34
C THR A 80 13.36 5.59 8.39
N ALA A 81 12.97 4.68 7.49
CA ALA A 81 11.91 4.92 6.51
C ALA A 81 11.33 3.61 5.99
N PHE A 82 10.17 3.72 5.33
CA PHE A 82 9.57 2.65 4.53
C PHE A 82 9.36 3.14 3.11
N THR A 83 9.81 2.35 2.13
CA THR A 83 9.57 2.62 0.71
C THR A 83 8.55 1.62 0.18
N SER A 84 7.50 2.11 -0.48
CA SER A 84 6.49 1.30 -1.14
C SER A 84 6.68 1.38 -2.65
N ILE A 85 6.98 0.24 -3.26
CA ILE A 85 7.06 0.07 -4.72
C ILE A 85 5.75 -0.58 -5.16
N ARG A 86 5.12 -0.02 -6.18
CA ARG A 86 3.80 -0.45 -6.65
C ARG A 86 3.85 -0.82 -8.12
N ARG A 87 3.21 -1.92 -8.46
CA ARG A 87 3.10 -2.41 -9.84
C ARG A 87 1.65 -2.75 -10.13
N MET A 88 1.26 -2.61 -11.40
CA MET A 88 -0.03 -3.12 -11.86
C MET A 88 -0.05 -4.65 -11.69
N PRO A 89 -1.07 -5.23 -11.04
CA PRO A 89 -1.17 -6.67 -10.89
C PRO A 89 -1.57 -7.32 -12.22
N SER A 90 -1.21 -8.60 -12.42
CA SER A 90 -1.83 -9.38 -13.49
C SER A 90 -3.27 -9.73 -13.13
N GLU A 91 -4.14 -9.82 -14.13
CA GLU A 91 -5.56 -10.12 -13.91
C GLU A 91 -5.79 -11.44 -13.16
N GLU A 92 -5.03 -12.48 -13.52
CA GLU A 92 -5.11 -13.80 -12.89
C GLU A 92 -4.81 -13.72 -11.39
N LYS A 93 -3.66 -13.15 -11.03
CA LYS A 93 -3.25 -13.07 -9.62
C LYS A 93 -4.13 -12.13 -8.81
N LEU A 94 -4.72 -11.12 -9.47
CA LEU A 94 -5.69 -10.24 -8.83
C LEU A 94 -6.95 -11.01 -8.44
N LYS A 95 -7.46 -11.92 -9.29
CA LYS A 95 -8.62 -12.75 -8.97
C LYS A 95 -8.37 -13.62 -7.73
N ASP A 96 -7.20 -14.25 -7.65
CA ASP A 96 -6.81 -15.06 -6.49
C ASP A 96 -6.76 -14.22 -5.20
N ALA A 97 -6.19 -13.01 -5.28
CA ALA A 97 -6.12 -12.10 -4.16
C ALA A 97 -7.50 -11.64 -3.68
N ILE A 98 -8.41 -11.32 -4.61
CA ILE A 98 -9.80 -10.96 -4.30
C ILE A 98 -10.51 -12.12 -3.60
N ALA A 99 -10.38 -13.34 -4.13
CA ALA A 99 -10.99 -14.53 -3.53
C ALA A 99 -10.46 -14.77 -2.12
N LEU A 100 -9.15 -14.64 -1.90
CA LEU A 100 -8.54 -14.75 -0.57
C LEU A 100 -9.05 -13.66 0.38
N TYR A 101 -9.11 -12.40 -0.06
CA TYR A 101 -9.50 -11.30 0.82
C TYR A 101 -10.98 -11.36 1.23
N ALA A 102 -11.84 -11.98 0.41
CA ALA A 102 -13.22 -12.26 0.78
C ALA A 102 -13.34 -13.28 1.93
N THR A 103 -12.29 -14.04 2.25
CA THR A 103 -12.28 -14.99 3.38
C THR A 103 -11.63 -14.41 4.65
N LEU A 104 -11.19 -13.15 4.62
CA LEU A 104 -10.47 -12.50 5.72
C LEU A 104 -11.32 -11.34 6.29
N ASP A 105 -11.30 -11.18 7.61
CA ASP A 105 -11.95 -10.07 8.33
C ASP A 105 -11.07 -8.80 8.45
#